data_AF-A0A968V540-F1
#
_entry.id   AF-A0A968V540-F1
#
_cell.length_a   1.000
_cell.length_b   1.000
_cell.length_c   1.000
_cell.angle_alpha   90.00
_cell.angle_beta   90.00
_cell.angle_gamma   90.00
#
_symmetry.space_group_name_H-M   'P 1'
#
loop_
_entity.id
_entity.type
_entity.pdbx_description
1 polymer ?
#
loop_
_entity_poly.entity_id
_entity_poly.type
_entity_poly.pdbx_seq_one_letter_code
_entity_poly.pdbx_strand_id
1 'polypeptide(L)'
;MGNFDITYLEGGLQRTLNNIQNGYTISVIPDSSTTFSIQNVVSSEWRCIDIGEEASVRVSRLATEIVKLTDYNGFGVSCTDAKDGAVELLVEGGVEPLDIRWSNGERETKLEGLGAGMYQVIVLDAAGCVITDSIRLEAGNQLAFISDVVSPTCFGDEDGVITIDTILGGISPYTLSFNDATIVASQKSIALRNLTPGQYFLEIKDVNGCSADTLLSVPQPEEVVVELGEDVVLVLGDSLTLIPSVSGAIQTVRWTPSGDLSFTDSLQILVKPFLTTTYQVTLGDSSGCSATDQIYNFLY
;
A
#
# COMPACT_ATOMS: atom_id res chain seq x y z
N MET A 1 -38.46 -37.50 -20.82
CA MET A 1 -38.74 -36.27 -21.59
C MET A 1 -40.10 -36.42 -22.23
N GLY A 2 -40.93 -35.38 -22.22
CA GLY A 2 -42.19 -35.34 -22.94
C GLY A 2 -42.36 -33.95 -23.54
N ASN A 3 -42.38 -33.88 -24.87
CA ASN A 3 -42.83 -32.69 -25.57
C ASN A 3 -44.35 -32.79 -25.67
N PHE A 4 -45.05 -31.68 -25.47
CA PHE A 4 -46.51 -31.61 -25.60
C PHE A 4 -46.85 -30.69 -26.76
N ASP A 5 -47.22 -31.28 -27.89
CA ASP A 5 -47.68 -30.51 -29.06
C ASP A 5 -49.14 -30.08 -28.85
N ILE A 6 -49.38 -28.77 -28.83
CA ILE A 6 -50.74 -28.20 -28.76
C ILE A 6 -51.27 -28.01 -30.18
N THR A 7 -52.12 -28.92 -30.63
CA THR A 7 -52.77 -28.82 -31.94
C THR A 7 -54.06 -27.99 -31.85
N TYR A 8 -54.11 -26.89 -32.58
CA TYR A 8 -55.35 -26.14 -32.80
C TYR A 8 -56.23 -26.80 -33.87
N LEU A 9 -57.54 -26.65 -33.74
CA LEU A 9 -58.52 -26.93 -34.80
C LEU A 9 -59.22 -25.62 -35.16
N GLU A 10 -59.55 -25.44 -36.44
CA GLU A 10 -60.32 -24.29 -36.93
C GLU A 10 -61.66 -24.22 -36.19
N GLY A 11 -61.96 -23.06 -35.58
CA GLY A 11 -63.11 -22.90 -34.67
C GLY A 11 -62.85 -22.03 -33.44
N GLY A 12 -61.66 -21.46 -33.27
CA GLY A 12 -61.36 -20.43 -32.26
C GLY A 12 -61.18 -20.98 -30.83
N LEU A 13 -60.25 -21.93 -30.64
CA LEU A 13 -60.14 -22.73 -29.40
C LEU A 13 -58.67 -23.03 -28.89
N GLN A 14 -58.27 -22.42 -27.75
CA GLN A 14 -56.97 -22.38 -27.04
C GLN A 14 -57.06 -22.99 -25.63
N ARG A 15 -56.35 -24.07 -25.32
CA ARG A 15 -56.72 -25.01 -24.23
C ARG A 15 -56.04 -24.73 -22.87
N THR A 16 -56.80 -24.53 -21.78
CA THR A 16 -56.28 -24.40 -20.40
C THR A 16 -55.96 -25.75 -19.75
N LEU A 17 -54.84 -25.85 -19.01
CA LEU A 17 -54.31 -27.06 -18.37
C LEU A 17 -54.18 -26.87 -16.84
N ASN A 18 -54.94 -27.63 -16.05
CA ASN A 18 -54.89 -27.60 -14.57
C ASN A 18 -54.43 -28.94 -13.95
N ASN A 19 -53.51 -28.88 -12.98
CA ASN A 19 -53.04 -30.04 -12.22
C ASN A 19 -53.79 -30.16 -10.89
N ILE A 20 -54.50 -31.27 -10.69
CA ILE A 20 -55.43 -31.43 -9.55
C ILE A 20 -54.74 -32.08 -8.32
N GLN A 21 -53.57 -32.72 -8.46
CA GLN A 21 -52.93 -33.41 -7.32
C GLN A 21 -51.94 -32.56 -6.50
N ASN A 22 -51.28 -31.56 -7.11
CA ASN A 22 -50.26 -30.75 -6.43
C ASN A 22 -50.70 -29.32 -6.09
N GLY A 23 -51.96 -28.94 -6.34
CA GLY A 23 -52.53 -27.64 -5.96
C GLY A 23 -52.11 -26.43 -6.83
N TYR A 24 -51.32 -26.64 -7.88
CA TYR A 24 -50.88 -25.57 -8.80
C TYR A 24 -51.84 -25.40 -9.98
N THR A 25 -52.30 -24.16 -10.19
CA THR A 25 -53.14 -23.75 -11.31
C THR A 25 -52.29 -22.96 -12.31
N ILE A 26 -52.28 -23.33 -13.59
CA ILE A 26 -51.52 -22.63 -14.64
C ILE A 26 -52.52 -21.99 -15.61
N SER A 27 -52.89 -20.74 -15.32
CA SER A 27 -53.81 -19.96 -16.13
C SER A 27 -53.09 -19.35 -17.34
N VAL A 28 -53.22 -20.01 -18.51
CA VAL A 28 -52.68 -19.50 -19.77
C VAL A 28 -53.62 -18.43 -20.34
N ILE A 29 -53.40 -17.18 -19.95
CA ILE A 29 -54.00 -16.03 -20.64
C ILE A 29 -53.12 -15.69 -21.84
N PRO A 30 -53.67 -15.59 -23.06
CA PRO A 30 -52.92 -15.06 -24.19
C PRO A 30 -52.70 -13.54 -24.11
N ASP A 31 -51.44 -13.12 -24.16
CA ASP A 31 -51.04 -11.93 -24.93
C ASP A 31 -50.51 -12.38 -26.31
N SER A 32 -49.41 -11.83 -26.87
CA SER A 32 -49.05 -12.05 -28.28
C SER A 32 -47.62 -12.49 -28.66
N SER A 33 -46.87 -13.24 -27.84
CA SER A 33 -45.78 -14.11 -28.39
C SER A 33 -45.26 -15.24 -27.47
N THR A 34 -45.10 -16.45 -28.03
CA THR A 34 -44.40 -17.69 -27.54
C THR A 34 -45.16 -18.80 -26.77
N THR A 35 -44.61 -20.02 -26.83
CA THR A 35 -44.98 -21.22 -26.07
C THR A 35 -43.99 -21.44 -24.91
N PHE A 36 -44.38 -22.24 -23.90
CA PHE A 36 -43.55 -22.54 -22.73
C PHE A 36 -43.35 -24.04 -22.50
N SER A 37 -42.14 -24.43 -22.09
CA SER A 37 -41.73 -25.82 -21.85
C SER A 37 -41.63 -26.10 -20.36
N ILE A 38 -42.43 -27.04 -19.85
CA ILE A 38 -42.43 -27.43 -18.42
C ILE A 38 -41.68 -28.76 -18.27
N GLN A 39 -40.65 -28.79 -17.40
CA GLN A 39 -39.94 -30.02 -17.04
C GLN A 39 -40.47 -30.62 -15.72
N ASN A 40 -40.20 -31.92 -15.49
CA ASN A 40 -40.64 -32.68 -14.31
C ASN A 40 -42.17 -32.74 -14.06
N VAL A 41 -42.98 -32.84 -15.12
CA VAL A 41 -44.39 -33.21 -15.01
C VAL A 41 -44.55 -34.73 -14.97
N VAL A 42 -45.11 -35.27 -13.89
CA VAL A 42 -45.49 -36.69 -13.79
C VAL A 42 -46.87 -36.89 -14.42
N SER A 43 -47.02 -37.85 -15.34
CA SER A 43 -48.19 -37.96 -16.22
C SER A 43 -49.24 -38.96 -15.74
N SER A 44 -50.52 -38.56 -15.76
CA SER A 44 -51.66 -39.49 -15.85
C SER A 44 -52.92 -38.84 -16.44
N GLU A 45 -53.39 -37.72 -15.89
CA GLU A 45 -54.68 -37.11 -16.30
C GLU A 45 -54.57 -35.61 -16.60
N TRP A 46 -54.93 -35.23 -17.84
CA TRP A 46 -55.13 -33.84 -18.26
C TRP A 46 -56.35 -33.75 -19.22
N ARG A 47 -56.99 -32.58 -19.26
CA ARG A 47 -58.12 -32.24 -20.14
C ARG A 47 -57.98 -30.80 -20.66
N CYS A 48 -58.93 -30.37 -21.50
CA CYS A 48 -58.72 -29.41 -22.57
C CYS A 48 -59.97 -28.50 -22.76
N ILE A 49 -59.90 -27.18 -22.45
CA ILE A 49 -61.04 -26.19 -22.45
C ILE A 49 -60.60 -24.79 -23.02
N ASP A 50 -61.39 -24.15 -23.93
CA ASP A 50 -60.86 -23.33 -25.07
C ASP A 50 -61.90 -22.44 -25.88
N ILE A 51 -61.85 -21.16 -26.40
CA ILE A 51 -61.10 -19.82 -26.49
C ILE A 51 -60.23 -19.37 -27.76
N GLY A 52 -60.41 -18.17 -28.38
CA GLY A 52 -59.99 -17.81 -29.78
C GLY A 52 -58.73 -16.94 -30.12
N GLU A 53 -58.70 -16.31 -31.32
CA GLU A 53 -57.51 -15.80 -32.07
C GLU A 53 -56.91 -14.42 -31.68
N GLU A 54 -55.78 -14.43 -30.96
CA GLU A 54 -54.44 -13.91 -31.36
C GLU A 54 -53.57 -13.99 -30.11
N ALA A 55 -52.84 -15.10 -29.98
CA ALA A 55 -52.72 -15.74 -28.67
C ALA A 55 -51.41 -16.50 -28.44
N SER A 56 -50.48 -15.93 -27.67
CA SER A 56 -49.21 -16.57 -27.29
C SER A 56 -48.46 -15.78 -26.21
N VAL A 57 -47.61 -16.40 -25.37
CA VAL A 57 -47.22 -15.88 -24.04
C VAL A 57 -45.71 -15.75 -23.84
N ARG A 58 -45.22 -14.57 -23.44
CA ARG A 58 -43.80 -14.36 -23.12
C ARG A 58 -43.45 -14.90 -21.73
N VAL A 59 -42.53 -15.85 -21.66
CA VAL A 59 -41.81 -16.14 -20.39
C VAL A 59 -40.67 -15.14 -20.26
N SER A 60 -41.01 -13.91 -19.87
CA SER A 60 -40.05 -12.88 -19.47
C SER A 60 -39.42 -13.27 -18.13
N ARG A 61 -38.43 -14.18 -18.16
CA ARG A 61 -37.54 -14.37 -17.02
C ARG A 61 -36.97 -13.00 -16.65
N LEU A 62 -37.02 -12.63 -15.37
CA LEU A 62 -36.09 -11.64 -14.85
C LEU A 62 -34.73 -12.35 -14.74
N ALA A 63 -33.64 -11.66 -15.06
CA ALA A 63 -32.27 -12.11 -14.80
C ALA A 63 -31.36 -10.89 -14.62
N THR A 64 -30.27 -11.06 -13.88
CA THR A 64 -29.31 -10.00 -13.57
C THR A 64 -27.87 -10.49 -13.76
N GLU A 65 -26.99 -9.59 -14.12
CA GLU A 65 -25.53 -9.77 -14.07
C GLU A 65 -24.89 -8.44 -13.62
N ILE A 66 -23.97 -8.48 -12.66
CA ILE A 66 -23.22 -7.29 -12.24
C ILE A 66 -21.80 -7.33 -12.82
N VAL A 67 -21.48 -6.35 -13.65
CA VAL A 67 -20.17 -6.16 -14.28
C VAL A 67 -19.33 -5.17 -13.46
N LYS A 68 -18.09 -5.53 -13.14
CA LYS A 68 -17.06 -4.63 -12.59
C LYS A 68 -16.51 -3.75 -13.71
N LEU A 69 -16.65 -2.43 -13.61
CA LEU A 69 -16.24 -1.47 -14.64
C LEU A 69 -14.78 -0.99 -14.49
N THR A 70 -14.28 -0.93 -13.25
CA THR A 70 -12.93 -0.50 -12.90
C THR A 70 -12.00 -1.68 -12.72
N ASP A 71 -10.75 -1.61 -13.20
CA ASP A 71 -9.74 -2.63 -12.87
C ASP A 71 -8.38 -2.01 -12.51
N TYR A 72 -8.02 -2.15 -11.24
CA TYR A 72 -6.79 -1.64 -10.65
C TYR A 72 -5.79 -2.80 -10.47
N ASN A 73 -5.27 -3.28 -11.60
CA ASN A 73 -4.41 -4.47 -11.68
C ASN A 73 -5.02 -5.70 -11.00
N GLY A 74 -6.28 -6.03 -11.34
CA GLY A 74 -7.08 -7.10 -10.75
C GLY A 74 -8.05 -6.66 -9.65
N PHE A 75 -7.81 -5.51 -8.99
CA PHE A 75 -8.65 -5.01 -7.90
C PHE A 75 -9.81 -4.15 -8.40
N GLY A 76 -10.90 -4.08 -7.63
CA GLY A 76 -12.10 -3.30 -7.94
C GLY A 76 -11.97 -1.81 -7.59
N VAL A 77 -11.06 -1.50 -6.66
CA VAL A 77 -10.78 -0.18 -6.08
C VAL A 77 -9.25 -0.06 -5.97
N SER A 78 -8.68 1.13 -6.19
CA SER A 78 -7.22 1.30 -6.24
C SER A 78 -6.54 0.92 -4.94
N CYS A 79 -6.96 1.55 -3.85
CA CYS A 79 -6.35 1.51 -2.52
C CYS A 79 -7.39 1.23 -1.43
N THR A 80 -6.96 0.78 -0.25
CA THR A 80 -7.83 0.28 0.82
C THR A 80 -8.97 1.24 1.22
N ASP A 81 -8.68 2.56 1.29
CA ASP A 81 -9.64 3.61 1.65
C ASP A 81 -10.17 4.41 0.45
N ALA A 82 -9.81 4.03 -0.78
CA ALA A 82 -10.23 4.73 -1.98
C ALA A 82 -11.72 4.53 -2.28
N LYS A 83 -12.29 5.46 -3.05
CA LYS A 83 -13.70 5.49 -3.48
C LYS A 83 -13.77 5.78 -4.97
N ASP A 84 -13.14 4.91 -5.75
CA ASP A 84 -13.01 5.04 -7.19
C ASP A 84 -13.56 3.83 -7.97
N GLY A 85 -14.03 2.79 -7.27
CA GLY A 85 -14.65 1.63 -7.89
C GLY A 85 -15.99 1.93 -8.56
N ALA A 86 -16.30 1.20 -9.62
CA ALA A 86 -17.56 1.30 -10.35
C ALA A 86 -18.08 -0.06 -10.83
N VAL A 87 -19.41 -0.19 -10.88
CA VAL A 87 -20.12 -1.41 -11.33
C VAL A 87 -21.34 -1.06 -12.16
N GLU A 88 -21.74 -1.98 -13.04
CA GLU A 88 -22.95 -1.88 -13.86
C GLU A 88 -23.79 -3.15 -13.71
N LEU A 89 -25.05 -2.97 -13.31
CA LEU A 89 -26.08 -3.99 -13.29
C LEU A 89 -26.76 -4.06 -14.66
N LEU A 90 -26.56 -5.18 -15.34
CA LEU A 90 -27.31 -5.57 -16.51
C LEU A 90 -28.57 -6.34 -16.03
N VAL A 91 -29.74 -5.99 -16.57
CA VAL A 91 -31.00 -6.69 -16.31
C VAL A 91 -31.60 -7.18 -17.62
N GLU A 92 -31.90 -8.46 -17.70
CA GLU A 92 -32.68 -9.04 -18.80
C GLU A 92 -34.12 -9.33 -18.36
N GLY A 93 -35.08 -8.93 -19.18
CA GLY A 93 -36.50 -9.27 -19.02
C GLY A 93 -37.16 -8.64 -17.79
N GLY A 94 -38.05 -9.40 -17.14
CA GLY A 94 -39.03 -8.87 -16.18
C GLY A 94 -40.13 -8.01 -16.82
N VAL A 95 -40.97 -7.42 -15.97
CA VAL A 95 -42.05 -6.49 -16.34
C VAL A 95 -41.81 -5.11 -15.70
N GLU A 96 -41.81 -4.05 -16.50
CA GLU A 96 -41.62 -2.67 -16.01
C GLU A 96 -42.83 -2.13 -15.23
N PRO A 97 -42.62 -1.19 -14.28
CA PRO A 97 -41.32 -0.67 -13.81
C PRO A 97 -40.58 -1.64 -12.89
N LEU A 98 -39.24 -1.53 -12.88
CA LEU A 98 -38.36 -2.27 -11.97
C LEU A 98 -38.05 -1.42 -10.71
N ASP A 99 -38.11 -2.04 -9.53
CA ASP A 99 -37.62 -1.49 -8.26
C ASP A 99 -36.26 -2.12 -7.95
N ILE A 100 -35.19 -1.41 -8.34
CA ILE A 100 -33.79 -1.78 -8.09
C ILE A 100 -33.39 -1.20 -6.73
N ARG A 101 -32.79 -2.02 -5.87
CA ARG A 101 -32.36 -1.61 -4.52
C ARG A 101 -31.01 -2.20 -4.16
N TRP A 102 -30.00 -1.35 -4.06
CA TRP A 102 -28.67 -1.74 -3.59
C TRP A 102 -28.54 -1.68 -2.07
N SER A 103 -27.62 -2.46 -1.51
CA SER A 103 -27.32 -2.54 -0.07
C SER A 103 -26.72 -1.25 0.51
N ASN A 104 -26.25 -0.32 -0.31
CA ASN A 104 -25.83 1.04 0.07
C ASN A 104 -26.97 2.07 -0.01
N GLY A 105 -28.14 1.72 -0.55
CA GLY A 105 -29.34 2.58 -0.63
C GLY A 105 -29.66 3.15 -2.01
N GLU A 106 -28.73 3.01 -2.97
CA GLU A 106 -28.85 3.48 -4.35
C GLU A 106 -29.82 2.63 -5.19
N ARG A 107 -30.22 3.13 -6.37
CA ARG A 107 -31.25 2.49 -7.25
C ARG A 107 -30.86 2.44 -8.72
N GLU A 108 -29.75 3.06 -9.06
CA GLU A 108 -29.21 3.20 -10.40
C GLU A 108 -28.65 1.85 -10.87
N THR A 109 -28.73 1.57 -12.17
CA THR A 109 -28.06 0.39 -12.76
C THR A 109 -26.55 0.53 -12.73
N LYS A 110 -26.02 1.74 -12.95
CA LYS A 110 -24.59 2.05 -12.85
C LYS A 110 -24.28 2.75 -11.53
N LEU A 111 -23.34 2.22 -10.77
CA LEU A 111 -22.79 2.85 -9.56
C LEU A 111 -21.32 3.23 -9.76
N GLU A 112 -20.93 4.39 -9.24
CA GLU A 112 -19.56 4.92 -9.28
C GLU A 112 -19.20 5.49 -7.90
N GLY A 113 -17.91 5.69 -7.63
CA GLY A 113 -17.45 6.22 -6.34
C GLY A 113 -17.50 5.19 -5.19
N LEU A 114 -17.47 3.90 -5.53
CA LEU A 114 -17.56 2.80 -4.57
C LEU A 114 -16.21 2.53 -3.92
N GLY A 115 -16.24 2.18 -2.63
CA GLY A 115 -15.09 1.68 -1.89
C GLY A 115 -15.06 0.15 -1.84
N ALA A 116 -14.02 -0.43 -1.23
CA ALA A 116 -13.95 -1.88 -1.08
C ALA A 116 -15.10 -2.40 -0.20
N GLY A 117 -15.80 -3.43 -0.64
CA GLY A 117 -17.02 -3.89 0.03
C GLY A 117 -17.82 -4.95 -0.72
N MET A 118 -18.92 -5.37 -0.11
CA MET A 118 -19.91 -6.30 -0.66
C MET A 118 -21.16 -5.50 -1.05
N TYR A 119 -21.43 -5.42 -2.35
CA TYR A 119 -22.59 -4.72 -2.90
C TYR A 119 -23.60 -5.76 -3.35
N GLN A 120 -24.71 -5.88 -2.60
CA GLN A 120 -25.85 -6.71 -2.96
C GLN A 120 -26.92 -5.84 -3.60
N VAL A 121 -27.57 -6.33 -4.65
CA VAL A 121 -28.75 -5.71 -5.25
C VAL A 121 -29.94 -6.65 -5.15
N ILE A 122 -31.11 -6.09 -4.90
CA ILE A 122 -32.40 -6.75 -5.07
C ILE A 122 -33.11 -6.05 -6.23
N VAL A 123 -33.60 -6.82 -7.19
CA VAL A 123 -34.42 -6.33 -8.30
C VAL A 123 -35.80 -6.96 -8.18
N LEU A 124 -36.83 -6.13 -8.06
CA LEU A 124 -38.24 -6.50 -8.08
C LEU A 124 -38.88 -5.97 -9.35
N ASP A 125 -39.62 -6.81 -10.08
CA ASP A 125 -40.41 -6.39 -11.24
C ASP A 125 -41.89 -6.15 -10.90
N ALA A 126 -42.63 -5.51 -11.81
CA ALA A 126 -44.04 -5.19 -11.61
C ALA A 126 -44.98 -6.41 -11.62
N ALA A 127 -44.50 -7.59 -12.01
CA ALA A 127 -45.22 -8.86 -11.90
C ALA A 127 -44.97 -9.56 -10.56
N GLY A 128 -44.08 -9.04 -9.70
CA GLY A 128 -43.73 -9.59 -8.40
C GLY A 128 -42.56 -10.59 -8.45
N CYS A 129 -41.83 -10.69 -9.55
CA CYS A 129 -40.60 -11.46 -9.64
C CYS A 129 -39.49 -10.75 -8.87
N VAL A 130 -38.76 -11.47 -8.01
CA VAL A 130 -37.65 -10.94 -7.22
C VAL A 130 -36.38 -11.75 -7.50
N ILE A 131 -35.31 -11.04 -7.83
CA ILE A 131 -33.95 -11.59 -7.92
C ILE A 131 -33.02 -10.83 -6.98
N THR A 132 -31.95 -11.49 -6.56
CA THR A 132 -30.89 -10.94 -5.73
C THR A 132 -29.55 -11.38 -6.29
N ASP A 133 -28.64 -10.43 -6.47
CA ASP A 133 -27.28 -10.64 -6.97
C ASP A 133 -26.29 -9.84 -6.11
N SER A 134 -25.00 -10.14 -6.16
CA SER A 134 -24.01 -9.47 -5.32
C SER A 134 -22.59 -9.51 -5.88
N ILE A 135 -21.93 -8.35 -5.95
CA ILE A 135 -20.54 -8.19 -6.36
C ILE A 135 -19.66 -7.71 -5.21
N ARG A 136 -18.45 -8.27 -5.12
CA ARG A 136 -17.45 -7.87 -4.13
C ARG A 136 -16.35 -7.06 -4.80
N LEU A 137 -16.23 -5.80 -4.42
CA LEU A 137 -15.09 -4.98 -4.79
C LEU A 137 -14.00 -5.14 -3.73
N GLU A 138 -12.84 -5.65 -4.14
CA GLU A 138 -11.66 -5.73 -3.29
C GLU A 138 -10.67 -4.62 -3.69
N ALA A 139 -9.95 -4.07 -2.72
CA ALA A 139 -8.84 -3.15 -2.93
C ALA A 139 -7.50 -3.86 -2.72
N GLY A 140 -6.41 -3.27 -3.23
CA GLY A 140 -5.06 -3.73 -2.92
C GLY A 140 -4.76 -3.70 -1.42
N ASN A 141 -3.85 -4.58 -0.98
CA ASN A 141 -3.32 -4.56 0.38
C ASN A 141 -2.65 -3.20 0.66
N GLN A 142 -3.01 -2.55 1.78
CA GLN A 142 -2.46 -1.28 2.22
C GLN A 142 -0.94 -1.24 2.09
N LEU A 143 -0.41 -0.24 1.40
CA LEU A 143 1.03 -0.03 1.26
C LEU A 143 1.60 0.44 2.60
N ALA A 144 2.71 -0.17 3.01
CA ALA A 144 3.53 0.26 4.14
C ALA A 144 4.98 -0.17 3.90
N PHE A 145 5.92 0.29 4.72
CA PHE A 145 7.31 -0.20 4.66
C PHE A 145 7.97 -0.15 6.04
N ILE A 146 9.07 -0.88 6.16
CA ILE A 146 9.99 -0.83 7.30
C ILE A 146 11.32 -0.28 6.80
N SER A 147 11.92 0.62 7.57
CA SER A 147 13.21 1.23 7.24
C SER A 147 14.10 1.44 8.46
N ASP A 148 15.39 1.19 8.29
CA ASP A 148 16.47 1.48 9.24
C ASP A 148 17.30 2.69 8.78
N VAL A 149 17.97 3.36 9.73
CA VAL A 149 18.76 4.57 9.48
C VAL A 149 20.11 4.51 10.20
N VAL A 150 21.18 4.55 9.42
CA VAL A 150 22.57 4.57 9.89
C VAL A 150 23.15 5.97 9.65
N SER A 151 23.77 6.56 10.67
CA SER A 151 24.52 7.82 10.54
C SER A 151 25.72 7.69 9.61
N PRO A 152 26.30 8.80 9.15
CA PRO A 152 27.68 8.82 8.67
C PRO A 152 28.67 8.23 9.70
N THR A 153 29.87 7.89 9.24
CA THR A 153 30.95 7.35 10.08
C THR A 153 31.48 8.42 11.03
N CYS A 154 31.84 9.61 10.52
CA CYS A 154 32.33 10.74 11.32
C CYS A 154 31.46 12.00 11.20
N PHE A 155 31.70 12.96 12.10
CA PHE A 155 31.12 14.30 12.00
C PHE A 155 31.55 14.96 10.67
N GLY A 156 30.57 15.35 9.86
CA GLY A 156 30.80 15.98 8.55
C GLY A 156 30.97 15.01 7.38
N ASP A 157 30.99 13.69 7.62
CA ASP A 157 30.97 12.70 6.53
C ASP A 157 29.60 12.66 5.83
N GLU A 158 29.61 12.21 4.57
CA GLU A 158 28.44 12.07 3.71
C GLU A 158 28.12 10.58 3.42
N ASP A 159 28.54 9.62 4.24
CA ASP A 159 28.42 8.18 3.97
C ASP A 159 27.22 7.48 4.66
N GLY A 160 26.33 8.25 5.28
CA GLY A 160 25.11 7.76 5.94
C GLY A 160 24.17 6.98 5.00
N VAL A 161 23.30 6.16 5.59
CA VAL A 161 22.45 5.20 4.85
C VAL A 161 21.05 5.14 5.43
N ILE A 162 20.04 5.22 4.56
CA ILE A 162 18.65 4.81 4.85
C ILE A 162 18.42 3.49 4.11
N THR A 163 18.07 2.43 4.84
CA THR A 163 17.73 1.13 4.25
C THR A 163 16.24 0.89 4.37
N ILE A 164 15.56 0.62 3.26
CA ILE A 164 14.19 0.08 3.26
C ILE A 164 14.34 -1.43 3.31
N ASP A 165 14.01 -2.03 4.46
CA ASP A 165 14.15 -3.48 4.69
C ASP A 165 13.09 -4.27 3.92
N THR A 166 11.86 -3.78 3.95
CA THR A 166 10.76 -4.40 3.22
C THR A 166 9.61 -3.44 2.95
N ILE A 167 9.05 -3.50 1.74
CA ILE A 167 7.77 -2.90 1.36
C ILE A 167 6.67 -3.95 1.58
N LEU A 168 5.68 -3.63 2.42
CA LEU A 168 4.52 -4.43 2.76
C LEU A 168 3.30 -3.97 1.93
N GLY A 169 2.44 -4.90 1.54
CA GLY A 169 1.31 -4.60 0.64
C GLY A 169 1.75 -4.08 -0.73
N GLY A 170 0.83 -3.33 -1.36
CA GLY A 170 0.94 -2.72 -2.68
C GLY A 170 1.23 -3.67 -3.85
N ILE A 171 1.18 -3.13 -5.06
CA ILE A 171 1.44 -3.85 -6.32
C ILE A 171 2.69 -3.26 -7.00
N SER A 172 3.67 -4.11 -7.29
CA SER A 172 4.89 -3.74 -8.01
C SER A 172 4.60 -3.40 -9.49
N PRO A 173 5.31 -2.45 -10.12
CA PRO A 173 6.47 -1.73 -9.60
C PRO A 173 6.12 -0.62 -8.60
N TYR A 174 7.02 -0.40 -7.65
CA TYR A 174 6.98 0.71 -6.72
C TYR A 174 7.74 1.90 -7.30
N THR A 175 7.26 3.11 -7.05
CA THR A 175 7.91 4.38 -7.38
C THR A 175 8.24 5.10 -6.08
N LEU A 176 9.52 5.33 -5.82
CA LEU A 176 10.00 6.00 -4.61
C LEU A 176 10.43 7.41 -4.95
N SER A 177 9.96 8.39 -4.19
CA SER A 177 10.37 9.79 -4.27
C SER A 177 11.16 10.17 -3.02
N PHE A 178 12.39 10.64 -3.23
CA PHE A 178 13.37 10.91 -2.17
C PHE A 178 14.34 11.99 -2.65
N ASN A 179 14.39 13.14 -1.97
CA ASN A 179 15.25 14.29 -2.30
C ASN A 179 15.28 14.62 -3.81
N ASP A 180 14.12 14.91 -4.39
CA ASP A 180 13.86 15.17 -5.82
C ASP A 180 14.21 14.03 -6.80
N ALA A 181 14.91 12.98 -6.36
CA ALA A 181 15.11 11.77 -7.14
C ALA A 181 13.84 10.90 -7.15
N THR A 182 13.63 10.21 -8.27
CA THR A 182 12.56 9.21 -8.44
C THR A 182 13.17 7.88 -8.83
N ILE A 183 12.94 6.83 -8.03
CA ILE A 183 13.48 5.48 -8.22
C ILE A 183 12.31 4.53 -8.47
N VAL A 184 12.28 3.86 -9.64
CA VAL A 184 11.28 2.83 -9.94
C VAL A 184 11.89 1.45 -9.73
N ALA A 185 11.26 0.63 -8.89
CA ALA A 185 11.78 -0.68 -8.48
C ALA A 185 10.68 -1.73 -8.29
N SER A 186 10.95 -2.95 -8.75
CA SER A 186 10.13 -4.14 -8.43
C SER A 186 10.67 -4.92 -7.22
N GLN A 187 11.79 -4.48 -6.64
CA GLN A 187 12.36 -5.03 -5.41
C GLN A 187 11.64 -4.43 -4.20
N LYS A 188 11.44 -5.23 -3.14
CA LYS A 188 10.84 -4.78 -1.88
C LYS A 188 11.86 -4.23 -0.87
N SER A 189 13.16 -4.28 -1.15
CA SER A 189 14.23 -3.72 -0.31
C SER A 189 15.19 -2.88 -1.16
N ILE A 190 15.58 -1.71 -0.65
CA ILE A 190 16.34 -0.67 -1.35
C ILE A 190 17.23 0.05 -0.33
N ALA A 191 18.51 0.29 -0.65
CA ALA A 191 19.40 1.08 0.20
C ALA A 191 19.73 2.43 -0.46
N LEU A 192 19.37 3.52 0.21
CA LEU A 192 19.67 4.90 -0.14
C LEU A 192 20.95 5.29 0.60
N ARG A 193 22.01 5.63 -0.15
CA ARG A 193 23.38 5.76 0.36
C ARG A 193 23.94 7.13 0.04
N ASN A 194 25.07 7.43 0.69
CA ASN A 194 25.80 8.68 0.58
C ASN A 194 24.95 9.86 1.08
N LEU A 195 24.44 9.71 2.31
CA LEU A 195 23.57 10.68 2.97
C LEU A 195 24.35 11.48 4.02
N THR A 196 24.17 12.80 3.99
CA THR A 196 24.57 13.71 5.06
C THR A 196 23.62 13.61 6.27
N PRO A 197 23.99 14.18 7.42
CA PRO A 197 23.05 14.37 8.53
C PRO A 197 21.92 15.33 8.13
N GLY A 198 20.68 14.98 8.45
CA GLY A 198 19.53 15.80 8.06
C GLY A 198 18.18 15.08 8.12
N GLN A 199 17.12 15.79 7.73
CA GLN A 199 15.78 15.22 7.58
C GLN A 199 15.50 14.90 6.11
N TYR A 200 14.92 13.73 5.88
CA TYR A 200 14.66 13.16 4.56
C TYR A 200 13.19 12.74 4.47
N PHE A 201 12.44 13.36 3.55
CA PHE A 201 11.09 12.91 3.23
C PHE A 201 11.18 11.77 2.20
N LEU A 202 10.55 10.65 2.52
CA LEU A 202 10.50 9.46 1.67
C LEU A 202 9.03 9.12 1.43
N GLU A 203 8.61 9.17 0.17
CA GLU A 203 7.32 8.62 -0.28
C GLU A 203 7.56 7.38 -1.14
N ILE A 204 6.78 6.33 -0.90
CA ILE A 204 6.70 5.15 -1.76
C ILE A 204 5.27 5.09 -2.32
N LYS A 205 5.14 4.96 -3.64
CA LYS A 205 3.88 4.68 -4.34
C LYS A 205 3.93 3.32 -5.02
N ASP A 206 2.79 2.67 -5.14
CA ASP A 206 2.63 1.45 -5.94
C ASP A 206 2.05 1.75 -7.34
N VAL A 207 1.89 0.73 -8.21
CA VAL A 207 1.39 0.93 -9.57
C VAL A 207 -0.11 1.31 -9.66
N ASN A 208 -0.88 1.13 -8.58
CA ASN A 208 -2.25 1.65 -8.47
C ASN A 208 -2.29 3.11 -7.99
N GLY A 209 -1.14 3.68 -7.60
CA GLY A 209 -1.01 5.04 -7.05
C GLY A 209 -1.17 5.11 -5.52
N CYS A 210 -1.27 3.98 -4.83
CA CYS A 210 -1.37 3.94 -3.38
C CYS A 210 -0.05 4.36 -2.75
N SER A 211 -0.08 5.33 -1.83
CA SER A 211 1.11 5.91 -1.21
C SER A 211 1.29 5.49 0.25
N ALA A 212 2.54 5.43 0.66
CA ALA A 212 2.97 5.43 2.06
C ALA A 212 4.20 6.33 2.17
N ASP A 213 4.21 7.24 3.14
CA ASP A 213 5.29 8.21 3.33
C ASP A 213 5.76 8.28 4.78
N THR A 214 6.98 8.80 4.98
CA THR A 214 7.52 9.11 6.31
C THR A 214 8.62 10.16 6.25
N LEU A 215 8.92 10.77 7.40
CA LEU A 215 10.04 11.69 7.59
C LEU A 215 11.12 11.00 8.42
N LEU A 216 12.24 10.68 7.78
CA LEU A 216 13.41 10.06 8.41
C LEU A 216 14.41 11.13 8.84
N SER A 217 15.20 10.85 9.87
CA SER A 217 16.26 11.73 10.36
C SER A 217 17.56 10.95 10.42
N VAL A 218 18.52 11.29 9.55
CA VAL A 218 19.90 10.79 9.62
C VAL A 218 20.61 11.63 10.70
N PRO A 219 21.05 11.04 11.82
CA PRO A 219 21.68 11.79 12.89
C PRO A 219 23.14 12.10 12.55
N GLN A 220 23.65 13.22 13.08
CA GLN A 220 25.06 13.58 12.98
C GLN A 220 25.85 12.89 14.10
N PRO A 221 27.00 12.25 13.81
CA PRO A 221 27.92 11.78 14.85
C PRO A 221 28.42 12.94 15.71
N GLU A 222 28.86 12.68 16.95
CA GLU A 222 29.52 13.69 17.77
C GLU A 222 30.91 14.03 17.18
N GLU A 223 31.28 15.31 17.18
CA GLU A 223 32.60 15.73 16.73
C GLU A 223 33.67 15.34 17.77
N VAL A 224 34.71 14.63 17.31
CA VAL A 224 35.94 14.47 18.09
C VAL A 224 36.66 15.81 18.06
N VAL A 225 36.84 16.44 19.22
CA VAL A 225 37.50 17.76 19.34
C VAL A 225 38.66 17.67 20.31
N VAL A 226 39.75 18.37 20.01
CA VAL A 226 40.92 18.50 20.90
C VAL A 226 41.53 19.89 20.76
N GLU A 227 41.90 20.50 21.89
CA GLU A 227 42.41 21.87 21.97
C GLU A 227 43.36 21.98 23.18
N LEU A 228 44.63 22.32 22.92
CA LEU A 228 45.73 22.42 23.89
C LEU A 228 45.90 23.83 24.47
N GLY A 229 45.36 24.86 23.82
CA GLY A 229 45.51 26.26 24.18
C GLY A 229 46.75 26.95 23.60
N GLU A 230 46.94 28.22 23.98
CA GLU A 230 48.00 29.09 23.45
C GLU A 230 49.43 28.60 23.77
N ASP A 231 50.35 28.91 22.86
CA ASP A 231 51.78 28.61 22.97
C ASP A 231 52.42 29.10 24.27
N VAL A 232 53.26 28.25 24.88
CA VAL A 232 53.91 28.53 26.16
C VAL A 232 55.41 28.75 25.97
N VAL A 233 55.94 29.76 26.67
CA VAL A 233 57.38 30.00 26.76
C VAL A 233 57.87 29.47 28.11
N LEU A 234 58.85 28.56 28.09
CA LEU A 234 59.41 27.88 29.26
C LEU A 234 60.89 28.28 29.43
N VAL A 235 61.37 28.30 30.67
CA VAL A 235 62.81 28.49 30.96
C VAL A 235 63.53 27.15 30.83
N LEU A 236 64.78 27.14 30.36
CA LEU A 236 65.59 25.92 30.28
C LEU A 236 65.65 25.18 31.63
N GLY A 237 65.00 24.02 31.69
CA GLY A 237 64.95 23.16 32.88
C GLY A 237 63.63 23.20 33.66
N ASP A 238 62.63 23.97 33.23
CA ASP A 238 61.26 23.85 33.71
C ASP A 238 60.56 22.58 33.20
N SER A 239 59.31 22.36 33.60
CA SER A 239 58.44 21.30 33.07
C SER A 239 56.99 21.76 33.03
N LEU A 240 56.32 21.49 31.90
CA LEU A 240 54.93 21.87 31.67
C LEU A 240 54.03 20.64 31.76
N THR A 241 52.83 20.78 32.34
CA THR A 241 51.79 19.76 32.25
C THR A 241 50.86 20.14 31.11
N LEU A 242 50.74 19.29 30.09
CA LEU A 242 49.78 19.48 29.00
C LEU A 242 48.51 18.68 29.31
N ILE A 243 47.36 19.36 29.23
CA ILE A 243 46.02 18.80 29.45
C ILE A 243 45.10 19.40 28.37
N PRO A 244 44.88 18.72 27.24
CA PRO A 244 43.90 19.18 26.25
C PRO A 244 42.50 19.25 26.86
N SER A 245 41.73 20.24 26.43
CA SER A 245 40.27 20.17 26.46
C SER A 245 39.78 19.30 25.30
N VAL A 246 38.73 18.50 25.52
CA VAL A 246 38.29 17.45 24.57
C VAL A 246 36.76 17.35 24.50
N SER A 247 36.24 16.92 23.35
CA SER A 247 34.84 16.48 23.13
C SER A 247 34.81 15.24 22.24
N GLY A 248 33.69 14.50 22.23
CA GLY A 248 33.56 13.25 21.49
C GLY A 248 33.89 12.00 22.29
N ALA A 249 33.55 10.84 21.73
CA ALA A 249 33.71 9.52 22.35
C ALA A 249 35.17 8.99 22.28
N ILE A 250 36.11 9.70 22.91
CA ILE A 250 37.55 9.40 22.83
C ILE A 250 37.86 7.96 23.27
N GLN A 251 38.48 7.18 22.39
CA GLN A 251 38.95 5.81 22.66
C GLN A 251 40.48 5.70 22.64
N THR A 252 41.17 6.55 21.88
CA THR A 252 42.63 6.56 21.77
C THR A 252 43.18 7.98 21.95
N VAL A 253 44.37 8.05 22.56
CA VAL A 253 45.16 9.26 22.74
C VAL A 253 46.58 8.92 22.29
N ARG A 254 47.21 9.79 21.51
CA ARG A 254 48.62 9.66 21.10
C ARG A 254 49.28 11.03 21.14
N TRP A 255 50.52 11.07 21.61
CA TRP A 255 51.34 12.29 21.66
C TRP A 255 52.62 12.14 20.85
N THR A 256 53.05 13.22 20.19
CA THR A 256 54.36 13.34 19.55
C THR A 256 55.01 14.68 19.88
N PRO A 257 56.37 14.78 19.90
CA PRO A 257 57.33 13.67 19.87
C PRO A 257 57.33 12.87 21.18
N SER A 258 57.49 11.55 21.10
CA SER A 258 57.37 10.65 22.26
C SER A 258 58.61 10.58 23.17
N GLY A 259 59.70 11.29 22.84
CA GLY A 259 61.00 11.15 23.52
C GLY A 259 61.07 11.73 24.94
N ASP A 260 60.38 12.85 25.19
CA ASP A 260 60.46 13.63 26.45
C ASP A 260 59.15 13.56 27.28
N LEU A 261 58.33 12.53 27.08
CA LEU A 261 56.99 12.42 27.66
C LEU A 261 56.96 11.51 28.90
N SER A 262 56.16 11.87 29.90
CA SER A 262 55.88 11.00 31.05
C SER A 262 55.06 9.75 30.69
N PHE A 263 54.13 9.89 29.73
CA PHE A 263 53.23 8.85 29.20
C PHE A 263 52.85 9.22 27.76
N THR A 264 52.53 8.24 26.90
CA THR A 264 52.12 8.49 25.50
C THR A 264 50.60 8.43 25.28
N ASP A 265 49.86 7.81 26.20
CA ASP A 265 48.48 7.34 25.99
C ASP A 265 47.53 7.95 27.05
N SER A 266 47.75 9.21 27.42
CA SER A 266 47.06 9.90 28.54
C SER A 266 46.57 11.28 28.14
N LEU A 267 45.37 11.68 28.58
CA LEU A 267 44.86 13.06 28.47
C LEU A 267 45.56 14.07 29.41
N GLN A 268 46.53 13.62 30.20
CA GLN A 268 47.43 14.48 30.97
C GLN A 268 48.85 13.94 30.88
N ILE A 269 49.78 14.77 30.42
CA ILE A 269 51.21 14.43 30.33
C ILE A 269 52.07 15.53 30.96
N LEU A 270 53.23 15.15 31.50
CA LEU A 270 54.28 16.07 31.88
C LEU A 270 55.37 16.06 30.80
N VAL A 271 55.75 17.24 30.32
CA VAL A 271 56.84 17.42 29.33
C VAL A 271 57.98 18.24 29.93
N LYS A 272 59.21 17.91 29.52
CA LYS A 272 60.43 18.62 29.93
C LYS A 272 61.35 18.84 28.72
N PRO A 273 61.00 19.76 27.80
CA PRO A 273 61.81 20.01 26.62
C PRO A 273 63.20 20.54 26.97
N PHE A 274 64.22 20.04 26.27
CA PHE A 274 65.59 20.56 26.29
C PHE A 274 65.92 21.44 25.08
N LEU A 275 65.04 21.46 24.08
CA LEU A 275 65.06 22.30 22.88
C LEU A 275 63.62 22.79 22.61
N THR A 276 63.44 23.91 21.91
CA THR A 276 62.11 24.37 21.46
C THR A 276 61.40 23.25 20.70
N THR A 277 60.22 22.85 21.19
CA THR A 277 59.53 21.62 20.76
C THR A 277 58.03 21.87 20.58
N THR A 278 57.52 21.54 19.40
CA THR A 278 56.07 21.41 19.18
C THR A 278 55.60 20.07 19.73
N TYR A 279 54.61 20.08 20.61
CA TYR A 279 53.93 18.86 21.05
C TYR A 279 52.58 18.78 20.35
N GLN A 280 52.32 17.66 19.67
CA GLN A 280 51.05 17.35 19.04
C GLN A 280 50.32 16.28 19.85
N VAL A 281 49.01 16.49 20.03
CA VAL A 281 48.08 15.44 20.46
C VAL A 281 47.28 14.95 19.26
N THR A 282 46.95 13.67 19.25
CA THR A 282 45.98 13.04 18.34
C THR A 282 45.01 12.24 19.19
N LEU A 283 43.73 12.57 19.10
CA LEU A 283 42.65 11.77 19.64
C LEU A 283 41.99 10.96 18.54
N GLY A 284 41.41 9.82 18.88
CA GLY A 284 40.49 9.11 18.00
C GLY A 284 39.46 8.29 18.75
N ASP A 285 38.29 8.07 18.13
CA ASP A 285 37.16 7.34 18.69
C ASP A 285 37.16 5.85 18.29
N SER A 286 36.04 5.16 18.52
CA SER A 286 35.82 3.77 18.12
C SER A 286 35.39 3.57 16.66
N SER A 287 34.96 4.62 15.98
CA SER A 287 34.54 4.62 14.57
C SER A 287 35.75 4.80 13.62
N GLY A 288 36.84 5.36 14.14
CA GLY A 288 38.06 5.70 13.40
C GLY A 288 38.22 7.20 13.13
N CYS A 289 37.30 8.02 13.64
CA CYS A 289 37.34 9.47 13.54
C CYS A 289 38.45 10.02 14.44
N SER A 290 39.11 11.10 14.02
CA SER A 290 40.26 11.63 14.75
C SER A 290 40.40 13.14 14.63
N ALA A 291 40.91 13.76 15.70
CA ALA A 291 41.26 15.17 15.75
C ALA A 291 42.68 15.34 16.27
N THR A 292 43.35 16.42 15.85
CA THR A 292 44.72 16.72 16.25
C THR A 292 44.92 18.19 16.52
N ASP A 293 45.72 18.52 17.53
CA ASP A 293 46.11 19.89 17.83
C ASP A 293 47.58 19.96 18.29
N GLN A 294 48.19 21.15 18.20
CA GLN A 294 49.63 21.39 18.42
C GLN A 294 49.89 22.63 19.28
N ILE A 295 50.78 22.48 20.28
CA ILE A 295 51.29 23.58 21.11
C ILE A 295 52.81 23.73 20.94
N TYR A 296 53.30 24.95 20.70
CA TYR A 296 54.71 25.26 20.54
C TYR A 296 55.32 25.70 21.88
N ASN A 297 56.19 24.85 22.45
CA ASN A 297 56.94 25.18 23.67
C ASN A 297 58.29 25.82 23.31
N PHE A 298 58.39 27.14 23.48
CA PHE A 298 59.61 27.92 23.25
C PHE A 298 60.54 27.86 24.47
N LEU A 299 61.87 27.72 24.25
CA LEU A 299 62.88 27.82 25.31
C LEU A 299 63.75 29.07 25.19
N TYR A 300 64.18 29.59 26.35
CA TYR A 300 65.19 30.65 26.51
C TYR A 300 66.03 30.46 27.79
#